data_AF-A0A2U8DNW0-F1
#
_entry.id   AF-A0A2U8DNW0-F1
#
_cell.length_a   1.000
_cell.length_b   1.000
_cell.length_c   1.000
_cell.angle_alpha   90.00
_cell.angle_beta   90.00
_cell.angle_gamma   90.00
#
_symmetry.space_group_name_H-M   'P 1'
#
loop_
_entity.id
_entity.type
_entity.pdbx_description
1 polymer ?
#
loop_
_entity_poly.entity_id
_entity_poly.type
_entity_poly.pdbx_seq_one_letter_code
_entity_poly.pdbx_strand_id
1 'polypeptide(L)'
;MIAFKTMWNDVCGSISNNKIEDIEILEEFKSGFVVKDKEDTHFVTKDDFVDFWCNMLCFNKVEKDSILKEEKQKLKYVYEIVKTLPYINEKEGILRLSE
;
A
#
# COMPACT_ATOMS: atom_id res chain seq x y z
N MET A 1 16.87 -5.62 5.22
CA MET A 1 16.22 -4.41 4.68
C MET A 1 15.72 -4.74 3.29
N ILE A 2 14.41 -4.62 3.05
CA ILE A 2 13.80 -4.98 1.77
C ILE A 2 13.84 -3.77 0.83
N ALA A 3 14.47 -3.95 -0.32
CA ALA A 3 14.61 -2.88 -1.31
C ALA A 3 13.24 -2.49 -1.87
N PHE A 4 13.03 -1.20 -2.12
CA PHE A 4 11.79 -0.69 -2.70
C PHE A 4 11.40 -1.40 -4.01
N LYS A 5 12.37 -1.74 -4.86
CA LYS A 5 12.12 -2.48 -6.11
C LYS A 5 11.49 -3.84 -5.86
N THR A 6 11.95 -4.57 -4.85
CA THR A 6 11.37 -5.86 -4.45
C THR A 6 9.94 -5.66 -3.99
N MET A 7 9.73 -4.68 -3.09
CA MET A 7 8.40 -4.37 -2.60
C MET A 7 7.42 -3.99 -3.70
N TRP A 8 7.83 -3.13 -4.63
CA TRP A 8 7.00 -2.74 -5.75
C TRP A 8 6.62 -3.93 -6.64
N ASN A 9 7.56 -4.84 -6.90
CA ASN A 9 7.27 -6.04 -7.68
C ASN A 9 6.26 -6.96 -6.96
N ASP A 10 6.38 -7.10 -5.65
CA ASP A 10 5.46 -7.92 -4.84
C ASP A 10 4.06 -7.28 -4.75
N VAL A 11 3.97 -5.95 -4.73
CA VAL A 11 2.71 -5.22 -4.87
C VAL A 11 2.06 -5.52 -6.21
N CYS A 12 2.79 -5.36 -7.32
CA CYS A 12 2.27 -5.69 -8.66
C CYS A 12 1.82 -7.15 -8.72
N GLY A 13 2.60 -8.08 -8.15
CA GLY A 13 2.22 -9.50 -8.09
C GLY A 13 1.00 -9.78 -7.22
N SER A 14 0.77 -9.01 -6.16
CA SER A 14 -0.40 -9.18 -5.28
C SER A 14 -1.70 -8.69 -5.93
N ILE A 15 -1.60 -7.59 -6.67
CA ILE A 15 -2.71 -6.99 -7.42
C ILE A 15 -3.16 -7.92 -8.54
N SER A 16 -2.24 -8.40 -9.39
CA SER A 16 -2.60 -9.27 -10.51
C SER A 16 -3.19 -10.63 -10.07
N ASN A 17 -3.00 -11.00 -8.80
CA ASN A 17 -3.55 -12.21 -8.19
C ASN A 17 -4.85 -11.97 -7.39
N ASN A 18 -5.44 -10.76 -7.43
CA ASN A 18 -6.67 -10.38 -6.73
C ASN A 18 -6.65 -10.68 -5.22
N LYS A 19 -5.49 -10.53 -4.56
CA LYS A 19 -5.32 -10.86 -3.14
C LYS A 19 -5.82 -9.78 -2.16
N ILE A 20 -6.39 -8.69 -2.64
CA ILE A 20 -6.78 -7.54 -1.81
C ILE A 20 -8.30 -7.54 -1.69
N GLU A 21 -8.82 -8.07 -0.58
CA GLU A 21 -10.26 -8.30 -0.39
C GLU A 21 -11.09 -7.00 -0.32
N ASP A 22 -10.48 -5.90 0.13
CA ASP A 22 -11.18 -4.64 0.42
C ASP A 22 -10.99 -3.54 -0.65
N ILE A 23 -10.38 -3.85 -1.80
CA ILE A 23 -10.07 -2.86 -2.85
C ILE A 23 -10.46 -3.39 -4.24
N GLU A 24 -11.34 -2.67 -4.92
CA GLU A 24 -11.65 -2.91 -6.33
C GLU A 24 -10.63 -2.19 -7.23
N ILE A 25 -9.77 -2.95 -7.90
CA ILE A 25 -8.78 -2.42 -8.85
C ILE A 25 -9.39 -2.48 -10.26
N LEU A 26 -9.58 -1.32 -10.88
CA LEU A 26 -10.22 -1.18 -12.19
C LEU A 26 -9.22 -1.35 -13.34
N GLU A 27 -8.02 -0.80 -13.18
CA GLU A 27 -7.01 -0.75 -14.24
C GLU A 27 -5.60 -0.71 -13.65
N GLU A 28 -4.69 -1.45 -14.28
CA GLU A 28 -3.26 -1.44 -13.98
C GLU A 28 -2.51 -0.71 -15.10
N PHE A 29 -1.58 0.17 -14.75
CA PHE A 29 -0.67 0.81 -15.68
C PHE A 29 0.77 0.77 -15.16
N LYS A 30 1.73 1.11 -16.02
CA LYS A 30 3.16 0.90 -15.75
C LYS A 30 3.67 1.50 -14.42
N SER A 31 3.02 2.56 -13.93
CA SER A 31 3.44 3.32 -12.77
C SER A 31 2.37 3.40 -11.67
N GLY A 32 1.37 2.52 -11.68
CA GLY A 32 0.28 2.61 -10.72
C GLY A 32 -0.98 1.85 -11.15
N PHE A 33 -2.07 2.17 -10.48
CA PHE A 33 -3.36 1.52 -10.70
C PHE A 33 -4.50 2.45 -10.31
N VAL A 34 -5.68 2.15 -10.87
CA VAL A 34 -6.92 2.85 -10.58
C VAL A 34 -7.73 2.03 -9.59
N VAL A 35 -7.99 2.62 -8.43
CA VAL A 35 -8.82 2.04 -7.38
C VAL A 35 -10.20 2.68 -7.41
N LYS A 36 -11.25 1.87 -7.23
CA LYS A 36 -12.60 2.36 -7.00
C LYS A 36 -12.97 2.24 -5.53
N ASP A 37 -13.51 3.31 -4.96
CA ASP A 37 -14.11 3.31 -3.63
C ASP A 37 -15.48 3.98 -3.70
N LYS A 38 -16.53 3.17 -3.56
CA LYS A 38 -17.93 3.59 -3.72
C LYS A 38 -18.17 4.29 -5.07
N GLU A 39 -18.36 5.59 -5.07
CA GLU A 39 -18.62 6.43 -6.25
C GLU A 39 -17.36 7.14 -6.77
N ASP A 40 -16.26 7.11 -6.01
CA ASP A 40 -15.03 7.81 -6.34
C ASP A 40 -13.99 6.85 -6.96
N THR A 41 -13.17 7.40 -7.85
CA THR A 41 -12.01 6.72 -8.42
C THR A 41 -10.73 7.42 -8.00
N HIS A 42 -9.74 6.64 -7.59
CA HIS A 42 -8.47 7.12 -7.09
C HIS A 42 -7.32 6.54 -7.90
N PHE A 43 -6.47 7.43 -8.40
CA PHE A 43 -5.20 7.05 -9.01
C PHE A 43 -4.17 6.86 -7.91
N VAL A 44 -3.71 5.63 -7.72
CA VAL A 44 -2.61 5.29 -6.83
C VAL A 44 -1.38 5.01 -7.66
N THR A 45 -0.31 5.74 -7.41
CA THR A 45 0.92 5.71 -8.22
C THR A 45 2.08 5.13 -7.44
N LYS A 46 3.10 4.71 -8.17
CA LYS A 46 4.36 4.20 -7.61
C LYS A 46 5.01 5.20 -6.64
N ASP A 47 4.85 6.51 -6.86
CA ASP A 47 5.42 7.53 -5.99
C ASP A 47 4.74 7.56 -4.62
N ASP A 48 3.42 7.29 -4.56
CA ASP A 48 2.69 7.14 -3.30
C ASP A 48 3.27 5.99 -2.44
N PHE A 49 3.80 4.94 -3.10
CA PHE A 49 4.49 3.84 -2.44
C PHE A 49 5.91 4.18 -2.01
N VAL A 50 6.61 5.06 -2.74
CA VAL A 50 7.97 5.47 -2.38
C VAL A 50 7.95 6.16 -1.02
N ASP A 51 7.10 7.17 -0.87
CA ASP A 51 6.99 7.93 0.37
C ASP A 51 6.59 7.03 1.55
N PHE A 52 5.59 6.18 1.33
CA PHE A 52 5.12 5.22 2.33
C PHE A 52 6.23 4.27 2.76
N TRP A 53 6.95 3.68 1.80
CA TRP A 53 7.98 2.69 2.07
C TRP A 53 9.20 3.31 2.75
N CYS A 54 9.59 4.51 2.35
CA CYS A 54 10.65 5.26 3.02
C CYS A 54 10.29 5.51 4.50
N ASN A 55 9.06 5.95 4.78
CA ASN A 55 8.58 6.17 6.14
C ASN A 55 8.64 4.87 6.97
N MET A 56 8.13 3.78 6.39
CA MET A 56 8.17 2.45 6.98
C MET A 56 9.59 1.99 7.32
N LEU A 57 10.56 2.17 6.40
CA LEU A 57 11.95 1.80 6.62
C LEU A 57 12.65 2.67 7.68
N CYS A 58 12.31 3.96 7.75
CA CYS A 58 12.90 4.88 8.71
C CYS A 58 12.42 4.62 10.15
N PHE A 59 11.12 4.36 10.34
CA PHE A 59 10.53 4.23 11.68
C PHE A 59 10.21 2.79 12.09
N ASN A 60 10.41 1.83 11.17
CA ASN A 60 10.02 0.43 11.32
C ASN A 60 8.53 0.23 11.67
N LYS A 61 7.70 1.22 11.38
CA LYS A 61 6.25 1.16 11.58
C LYS A 61 5.52 2.19 10.73
N VAL A 62 4.27 1.88 10.40
CA VAL A 62 3.29 2.85 9.89
C VAL A 62 1.95 2.61 10.58
N GLU A 63 1.37 3.67 11.15
CA GLU A 63 0.12 3.61 11.91
C GLU A 63 -1.05 4.05 11.03
N LYS A 64 -2.11 3.23 10.98
CA LYS A 64 -3.33 3.49 10.18
C LYS A 64 -3.98 4.82 10.56
N ASP A 65 -4.03 5.16 11.84
CA ASP A 65 -4.60 6.42 12.31
C ASP A 65 -3.83 7.65 11.81
N SER A 66 -2.51 7.55 11.63
CA SER A 66 -1.72 8.64 11.07
C SER A 66 -2.07 8.87 9.60
N ILE A 67 -2.35 7.79 8.87
CA ILE A 67 -2.78 7.85 7.46
C ILE A 67 -4.18 8.45 7.32
N LEU A 68 -5.11 8.04 8.18
CA LEU A 68 -6.49 8.52 8.14
C LEU A 68 -6.62 10.00 8.53
N LYS A 69 -5.66 10.54 9.28
CA LYS A 69 -5.60 11.95 9.67
C LYS A 69 -4.98 12.85 8.61
N GLU A 70 -4.12 12.31 7.74
CA GLU A 70 -3.63 13.06 6.59
C GLU A 70 -4.75 13.19 5.54
N GLU A 71 -4.94 14.39 4.98
CA GLU A 71 -5.92 14.64 3.89
C GLU A 71 -5.64 13.81 2.62
N LYS A 72 -4.55 13.04 2.60
CA LYS A 72 -4.16 12.13 1.53
C LYS A 72 -4.99 10.84 1.59
N GLN A 73 -6.26 10.93 1.18
CA GLN A 73 -7.19 9.80 1.07
C GLN A 73 -6.62 8.58 0.33
N LYS A 74 -5.65 8.78 -0.57
CA LYS A 74 -5.01 7.71 -1.36
C LYS A 74 -4.09 6.80 -0.54
N LEU A 75 -3.51 7.30 0.55
CA LEU A 75 -2.57 6.52 1.37
C LEU A 75 -3.26 5.34 2.08
N LYS A 76 -4.58 5.41 2.30
CA LYS A 76 -5.34 4.28 2.84
C LYS A 76 -5.26 3.06 1.91
N TYR A 77 -5.26 3.26 0.59
CA TYR A 77 -5.12 2.16 -0.37
C TYR A 77 -3.71 1.61 -0.38
N VAL A 78 -2.71 2.48 -0.30
CA VAL A 78 -1.30 2.05 -0.17
C VAL A 78 -1.14 1.18 1.08
N TYR A 79 -1.73 1.57 2.21
CA TYR A 79 -1.71 0.80 3.44
C TYR A 79 -2.30 -0.61 3.27
N GLU A 80 -3.53 -0.70 2.76
CA GLU A 80 -4.20 -2.00 2.60
C GLU A 80 -3.46 -2.91 1.59
N ILE A 81 -2.83 -2.34 0.57
CA ILE A 81 -2.03 -3.10 -0.39
C ILE A 81 -0.71 -3.56 0.22
N VAL A 82 0.01 -2.68 0.93
CA VAL A 82 1.27 -3.06 1.60
C VAL A 82 1.03 -4.09 2.69
N LYS A 83 -0.13 -4.04 3.36
CA LYS A 83 -0.55 -5.02 4.36
C LYS A 83 -0.59 -6.46 3.82
N THR A 84 -0.87 -6.67 2.53
CA THR A 84 -0.93 -8.03 1.95
C THR A 84 0.43 -8.64 1.63
N LEU A 85 1.52 -7.88 1.82
CA LEU A 85 2.86 -8.34 1.46
C LEU A 85 3.37 -9.39 2.46
N PRO A 86 4.12 -10.41 1.99
CA PRO A 86 4.46 -11.59 2.80
C PRO A 86 5.39 -11.32 3.99
N TYR A 87 6.05 -10.16 4.01
CA TYR A 87 6.98 -9.73 5.07
C TYR A 87 6.43 -8.53 5.85
N ILE A 88 5.13 -8.25 5.74
CA ILE A 88 4.46 -7.22 6.52
C ILE A 88 3.55 -7.90 7.52
N ASN A 89 3.67 -7.49 8.79
CA ASN A 89 2.76 -7.86 9.85
C ASN A 89 1.92 -6.65 10.24
N GLU A 90 0.61 -6.83 10.28
CA GLU A 90 -0.33 -5.85 10.81
C GLU A 90 -0.81 -6.28 12.19
N LYS A 91 -0.66 -5.39 13.18
CA LYS A 91 -1.20 -5.60 14.52
C LYS A 91 -1.75 -4.29 15.05
N GLU A 92 -3.02 -4.30 15.44
CA GLU A 92 -3.71 -3.16 16.07
C GLU A 92 -3.63 -1.88 15.22
N GLY A 93 -3.73 -1.99 13.89
CA GLY A 93 -3.64 -0.87 12.97
C GLY A 93 -2.22 -0.41 12.67
N ILE A 94 -1.19 -1.13 13.11
CA ILE A 94 0.22 -0.79 12.89
C ILE A 94 0.86 -1.82 11.97
N LEU A 95 1.36 -1.39 10.81
CA LEU A 95 2.20 -2.22 9.95
C LEU A 95 3.63 -2.20 10.48
N ARG A 96 4.27 -3.37 10.51
CA ARG A 96 5.70 -3.54 10.76
C ARG A 96 6.30 -4.54 9.77
N LEU A 97 7.60 -4.41 9.53
CA LEU A 97 8.33 -5.45 8.81
C LEU A 97 8.43 -6.67 9.72
N SER A 98 8.05 -7.83 9.19
CA SER A 98 8.34 -9.12 9.81
C SER A 98 9.86 -9.30 9.88
N GLU A 99 10.37 -9.72 11.02
CA GLU A 99 11.79 -10.08 11.20
C GLU A 99 12.17 -11.33 10.40
#